data_AF-A0A380FIJ0-F1
#
_entry.id   AF-A0A380FIJ0-F1
#
_cell.length_a   1.000
_cell.length_b   1.000
_cell.length_c   1.000
_cell.angle_alpha   90.00
_cell.angle_beta   90.00
_cell.angle_gamma   90.00
#
_symmetry.space_group_name_H-M   'P 1'
#
loop_
_entity.id
_entity.type
_entity.pdbx_description
1 polymer ?
#
loop_
_entity_poly.entity_id
_entity_poly.type
_entity_poly.pdbx_seq_one_letter_code
_entity_poly.pdbx_strand_id
1 'polypeptide(L)'
;MDAEQLLTIHADVVVKKLLQLADKSYKSFLKASNTSYNAEVGTSRYWQSVASMELAQFEFSDYMKQLKFMDEYTQWSQKLHQDRYSLLRSMTL
;
A
#
# COMPACT_ATOMS: atom_id res chain seq x y z
N MET A 1 24.23 14.52 9.52
CA MET A 1 23.21 13.58 9.03
C MET A 1 22.59 14.22 7.83
N ASP A 2 22.78 13.62 6.66
CA ASP A 2 22.17 14.09 5.41
C ASP A 2 20.74 13.53 5.25
N ALA A 3 20.01 14.02 4.25
CA ALA A 3 18.61 13.63 4.03
C ALA A 3 18.46 12.13 3.67
N GLU A 4 19.47 11.57 3.00
CA GLU A 4 19.50 10.18 2.56
C GLU A 4 19.66 9.20 3.73
N GLN A 5 20.55 9.53 4.66
CA GLN A 5 20.74 8.80 5.92
C GLN A 5 19.47 8.81 6.77
N LEU A 6 18.82 9.98 6.89
CA LEU A 6 17.58 10.09 7.65
C LEU A 6 16.44 9.25 7.04
N LEU A 7 16.30 9.27 5.72
CA LEU A 7 15.34 8.44 4.98
C LEU A 7 15.61 6.95 5.15
N THR A 8 16.87 6.54 5.15
CA THR A 8 17.27 5.14 5.32
C THR A 8 16.97 4.64 6.74
N ILE A 9 17.23 5.46 7.76
CA ILE A 9 16.98 5.12 9.17
C ILE A 9 15.48 4.97 9.44
N HIS A 10 14.64 5.79 8.81
CA HIS A 10 13.18 5.78 9.00
C HIS A 10 12.41 5.10 7.85
N ALA A 11 13.11 4.30 7.04
CA ALA A 11 12.51 3.63 5.87
C ALA A 11 11.34 2.73 6.27
N ASP A 12 11.45 2.05 7.40
CA ASP A 12 10.41 1.17 7.97
C ASP A 12 9.11 1.93 8.27
N VAL A 13 9.21 3.12 8.85
CA VAL A 13 8.07 3.98 9.18
C VAL A 13 7.36 4.44 7.91
N VAL A 14 8.14 4.89 6.91
CA VAL A 14 7.61 5.34 5.62
C VAL A 14 6.93 4.19 4.89
N VAL A 15 7.60 3.04 4.77
CA VAL A 15 7.07 1.84 4.13
C VAL A 15 5.78 1.37 4.82
N LYS A 16 5.78 1.28 6.16
CA LYS A 16 4.60 0.90 6.93
C LYS A 16 3.44 1.84 6.66
N LYS A 17 3.68 3.15 6.60
CA LYS A 17 2.63 4.13 6.33
C LYS A 17 2.09 3.99 4.91
N LEU A 18 2.95 3.80 3.92
CA LEU A 18 2.53 3.58 2.53
C LEU A 18 1.69 2.30 2.38
N LEU A 19 2.09 1.20 3.03
CA LEU A 19 1.31 -0.05 3.03
C LEU A 19 -0.08 0.14 3.66
N GLN A 20 -0.17 0.89 4.76
CA GLN A 20 -1.47 1.22 5.38
C GLN A 20 -2.35 2.06 4.47
N LEU A 21 -1.77 3.02 3.74
CA LEU A 21 -2.50 3.86 2.79
C LEU A 21 -2.99 3.04 1.58
N ALA A 22 -2.13 2.17 1.05
CA ALA A 22 -2.50 1.23 -0.02
C ALA A 22 -3.64 0.30 0.42
N ASP A 23 -3.56 -0.33 1.60
CA ASP A 23 -4.63 -1.19 2.13
C ASP A 23 -5.96 -0.42 2.29
N LYS A 24 -5.91 0.80 2.83
CA LYS A 24 -7.10 1.66 2.97
C LYS A 24 -7.72 1.99 1.60
N SER A 25 -6.88 2.33 0.62
CA SER A 25 -7.34 2.67 -0.72
C SER A 25 -7.95 1.45 -1.42
N TYR A 26 -7.32 0.28 -1.30
CA TYR A 26 -7.88 -0.98 -1.80
C TYR A 26 -9.24 -1.33 -1.17
N LYS A 27 -9.38 -1.20 0.15
CA LYS A 27 -10.67 -1.40 0.84
C LYS A 27 -11.74 -0.40 0.37
N SER A 28 -11.34 0.85 0.09
CA SER A 28 -12.24 1.88 -0.43
C SER A 28 -12.72 1.53 -1.83
N PHE A 29 -11.81 1.04 -2.69
CA PHE A 29 -12.15 0.49 -4.00
C PHE A 29 -13.17 -0.65 -3.90
N LEU A 30 -12.93 -1.64 -3.03
CA LEU A 30 -13.85 -2.77 -2.85
C LEU A 30 -15.25 -2.32 -2.39
N LYS A 31 -15.33 -1.35 -1.48
CA LYS A 31 -16.61 -0.79 -1.01
C LYS A 31 -17.35 -0.07 -2.14
N ALA A 32 -16.64 0.74 -2.93
CA ALA A 32 -17.21 1.45 -4.06
C ALA A 32 -17.65 0.49 -5.18
N SER A 33 -16.85 -0.55 -5.45
CA SER A 33 -17.18 -1.64 -6.38
C SER A 33 -18.45 -2.39 -5.98
N ASN A 34 -18.59 -2.75 -4.70
CA ASN A 34 -19.82 -3.36 -4.23
C ASN A 34 -21.02 -2.39 -4.34
N THR A 35 -20.80 -1.08 -4.19
CA THR A 35 -21.86 -0.08 -4.35
C THR A 35 -22.29 0.06 -5.81
N SER A 36 -21.36 0.10 -6.76
CA SER A 36 -21.67 0.18 -8.20
C SER A 36 -22.37 -1.08 -8.68
N TYR A 37 -21.93 -2.25 -8.23
CA TYR A 37 -22.53 -3.54 -8.57
C TYR A 37 -24.01 -3.64 -8.14
N ASN A 38 -24.35 -3.09 -6.97
CA ASN A 38 -25.72 -3.11 -6.44
C ASN A 38 -26.56 -1.91 -6.87
N ALA A 39 -26.00 -0.93 -7.59
CA ALA A 39 -26.72 0.23 -8.07
C ALA A 39 -27.23 0.01 -9.48
N GLU A 40 -28.41 0.55 -9.78
CA GLU A 40 -28.88 0.60 -11.16
C GLU A 40 -27.97 1.50 -12.00
N VAL A 41 -27.51 0.97 -13.13
CA VAL A 41 -26.61 1.67 -14.06
C VAL A 41 -27.29 2.94 -14.55
N GLY A 42 -26.54 4.04 -14.60
CA GLY A 42 -27.06 5.35 -15.03
C GLY A 42 -27.61 6.21 -13.90
N THR A 43 -27.79 5.65 -12.69
CA THR A 43 -28.16 6.45 -11.52
C THR A 43 -26.97 7.28 -11.02
N SER A 44 -27.27 8.39 -10.34
CA SER A 44 -26.23 9.22 -9.70
C SER A 44 -25.35 8.40 -8.74
N ARG A 45 -25.98 7.47 -7.98
CA ARG A 45 -25.28 6.57 -7.06
C ARG A 45 -24.28 5.67 -7.79
N TYR A 46 -24.66 5.11 -8.94
CA TYR A 46 -23.77 4.31 -9.77
C TYR A 46 -22.55 5.12 -10.20
N TRP A 47 -22.75 6.29 -10.83
CA TRP A 47 -21.64 7.10 -11.33
C TRP A 47 -20.72 7.63 -10.23
N GLN A 48 -21.27 8.02 -9.08
CA GLN A 48 -20.48 8.42 -7.91
C GLN A 48 -19.61 7.26 -7.40
N SER A 49 -20.15 6.05 -7.35
CA SER A 49 -19.39 4.88 -6.92
C SER A 49 -18.30 4.49 -7.92
N VAL A 50 -18.55 4.60 -9.24
CA VAL A 50 -17.53 4.38 -10.27
C VAL A 50 -16.41 5.42 -10.15
N ALA A 51 -16.72 6.70 -10.04
CA ALA A 51 -15.71 7.75 -9.83
C ALA A 51 -14.88 7.52 -8.56
N SER A 52 -15.53 7.03 -7.48
CA SER A 52 -14.83 6.67 -6.24
C SER A 52 -13.90 5.46 -6.42
N MET A 53 -14.27 4.49 -7.26
CA MET A 53 -13.39 3.38 -7.63
C MET A 53 -12.17 3.87 -8.39
N GLU A 54 -12.36 4.72 -9.40
CA GLU A 54 -11.26 5.26 -10.20
C GLU A 54 -10.26 6.04 -9.33
N LEU A 55 -10.76 6.89 -8.43
CA LEU A 55 -9.92 7.63 -7.50
C LEU A 55 -9.13 6.69 -6.57
N ALA A 56 -9.79 5.71 -5.97
CA ALA A 56 -9.13 4.73 -5.11
C ALA A 56 -8.09 3.91 -5.89
N GLN A 57 -8.39 3.51 -7.12
CA GLN A 57 -7.42 2.79 -7.95
C GLN A 57 -6.19 3.65 -8.29
N PHE A 58 -6.39 4.94 -8.56
CA PHE A 58 -5.31 5.89 -8.80
C PHE A 58 -4.40 6.04 -7.57
N GLU A 59 -4.98 6.29 -6.40
CA GLU A 59 -4.24 6.41 -5.14
C GLU A 59 -3.47 5.13 -4.81
N PHE A 60 -4.12 3.97 -4.93
CA PHE A 60 -3.48 2.67 -4.71
C PHE A 60 -2.25 2.49 -5.62
N SER A 61 -2.41 2.75 -6.92
CA SER A 61 -1.32 2.66 -7.90
C SER A 61 -0.16 3.58 -7.54
N ASP A 62 -0.46 4.81 -7.10
CA ASP A 62 0.57 5.77 -6.69
C ASP A 62 1.35 5.30 -5.45
N TYR A 63 0.64 4.83 -4.41
CA TYR A 63 1.30 4.27 -3.22
C TYR A 63 2.16 3.04 -3.56
N MET A 64 1.71 2.19 -4.49
CA MET A 64 2.50 1.04 -4.94
C MET A 64 3.77 1.46 -5.69
N LYS A 65 3.73 2.53 -6.49
CA LYS A 65 4.93 3.09 -7.13
C LYS A 65 5.90 3.63 -6.08
N GLN A 66 5.41 4.36 -5.09
CA GLN A 66 6.24 4.88 -3.99
C GLN A 66 6.87 3.74 -3.18
N LEU A 67 6.12 2.66 -2.90
CA LEU A 67 6.65 1.47 -2.23
C LEU A 67 7.76 0.79 -3.03
N LYS A 68 7.59 0.68 -4.35
CA LYS A 68 8.61 0.13 -5.25
C LYS A 68 9.88 0.99 -5.22
N PHE A 69 9.74 2.31 -5.29
CA PHE A 69 10.87 3.23 -5.18
C PHE A 69 11.59 3.09 -3.83
N MET A 70 10.84 3.02 -2.73
CA MET A 70 11.42 2.80 -1.40
C MET A 70 12.16 1.47 -1.32
N ASP A 71 11.66 0.41 -1.98
CA ASP A 71 12.34 -0.89 -2.03
C ASP A 71 13.63 -0.84 -2.84
N GLU A 72 13.62 -0.22 -4.01
CA GLU A 72 14.82 -0.02 -4.83
C GLU A 72 15.90 0.76 -4.07
N TYR A 73 15.49 1.78 -3.32
CA TYR A 73 16.40 2.64 -2.56
C TYR A 73 16.94 1.99 -1.27
N THR A 74 16.08 1.33 -0.50
CA THR A 74 16.42 0.87 0.87
C THR A 74 16.60 -0.63 1.01
N GLN A 75 16.22 -1.40 -0.03
CA GLN A 75 16.20 -2.86 -0.06
C GLN A 75 15.45 -3.45 1.14
N TRP A 76 14.38 -2.77 1.58
CA TRP A 76 13.66 -3.13 2.81
C TRP A 76 12.98 -4.49 2.70
N SER A 77 12.51 -4.90 1.52
CA SER A 77 11.92 -6.22 1.32
C SER A 77 12.93 -7.34 1.56
N GLN A 78 14.18 -7.17 1.13
CA GLN A 78 15.25 -8.16 1.35
C GLN A 78 15.60 -8.29 2.84
N LYS A 79 15.63 -7.17 3.57
CA LYS A 79 15.84 -7.15 5.03
C LYS A 79 14.70 -7.86 5.77
N LEU A 80 13.47 -7.68 5.32
CA LEU A 80 12.30 -8.36 5.88
C LEU A 80 12.42 -9.89 5.80
N HIS A 81 12.97 -10.41 4.70
CA HIS A 81 13.22 -11.84 4.53
C HIS A 81 14.32 -12.35 5.49
N GLN A 82 15.40 -11.59 5.66
CA GLN A 82 16.48 -11.95 6.59
C GLN A 82 15.98 -12.01 8.04
N ASP A 83 15.19 -11.03 8.48
CA ASP A 83 14.62 -11.00 9.83
C ASP A 83 13.71 -12.22 10.07
N ARG A 84 12.85 -12.56 9.10
CA ARG A 84 11.96 -13.72 9.20
C ARG A 84 12.73 -15.05 9.34
N TYR A 85 13.82 -15.24 8.60
CA TYR A 85 14.64 -16.45 8.71
C TYR A 85 15.47 -16.50 10.00
N SER A 86 15.96 -15.36 10.49
CA SER A 86 16.70 -15.29 11.76
C SER A 86 15.83 -15.69 12.96
N LEU A 87 14.57 -15.26 12.97
CA LEU A 87 13.58 -15.63 13.99
C LEU A 87 13.31 -17.14 13.97
N LEU A 88 13.09 -17.73 12.79
CA LEU A 88 12.89 -19.17 12.65
C LEU A 88 14.11 -19.97 13.15
N ARG A 89 15.33 -19.53 12.81
CA ARG A 89 16.56 -20.17 13.28
C ARG A 89 16.71 -20.12 14.80
N SER A 90 16.31 -19.01 15.43
CA SER A 90 16.36 -18.84 16.90
C SER A 90 15.34 -19.68 17.67
N MET A 91 14.27 -20.16 17.01
CA MET A 91 13.25 -21.01 17.62
C MET A 91 13.53 -22.52 17.46
N THR A 92 14.56 -22.88 16.68
CA THR A 92 14.96 -24.27 16.39
C THR A 92 16.25 -24.72 17.09
N LEU A 93 16.78 -23.91 18.00
CA LEU A 93 17.89 -24.22 18.91
C LEU A 93 17.39 -24.14 20.35
#